data_AF-A0A0R2Q942-F1
#
_entry.id   AF-A0A0R2Q942-F1
#
_cell.length_a   1.000
_cell.length_b   1.000
_cell.length_c   1.000
_cell.angle_alpha   90.00
_cell.angle_beta   90.00
_cell.angle_gamma   90.00
#
_symmetry.space_group_name_H-M   'P 1'
#
loop_
_entity.id
_entity.type
_entity.pdbx_description
1 polymer ?
#
loop_
_entity_poly.entity_id
_entity_poly.type
_entity_poly.pdbx_seq_one_letter_code
_entity_poly.pdbx_strand_id
1 'polypeptide(L)'
;MLAIKPQKTNLTLGVIGAYPAGSRFAYEVRAFYSSGGVTVEDPVTGSLHASMAQWLIGAGRFVPPYLASQGIAMGHAGEVHVLMDESKQVWIGGEVTACIQGTVEI
;
A
#
# COMPACT_ATOMS: atom_id res chain seq x y z
N MET A 1 -8.03 7.31 10.24
CA MET A 1 -7.69 6.88 8.86
C MET A 1 -7.51 8.13 7.99
N LEU A 2 -6.65 8.11 6.98
CA LEU A 2 -6.27 9.23 6.13
C LEU A 2 -7.48 9.83 5.41
N ALA A 3 -7.96 10.98 5.88
CA ALA A 3 -9.12 11.69 5.36
C ALA A 3 -8.84 12.54 4.10
N ILE A 4 -7.76 12.24 3.36
CA ILE A 4 -7.31 13.04 2.23
C ILE A 4 -8.34 12.98 1.10
N LYS A 5 -8.69 14.14 0.54
CA LYS A 5 -9.51 14.23 -0.66
C LYS A 5 -8.60 14.62 -1.82
N PRO A 6 -8.30 13.71 -2.77
CA PRO A 6 -7.39 14.04 -3.86
C PRO A 6 -7.95 15.20 -4.69
N GLN A 7 -7.08 16.13 -5.03
CA GLN A 7 -7.35 17.17 -6.02
C GLN A 7 -6.70 16.76 -7.33
N LYS A 8 -7.09 17.41 -8.43
CA LYS A 8 -6.45 17.20 -9.73
C LYS A 8 -4.94 17.45 -9.59
N THR A 9 -4.15 16.45 -9.94
CA THR A 9 -2.69 16.49 -9.87
C THR A 9 -2.07 15.76 -11.06
N ASN A 10 -0.89 16.20 -11.47
CA ASN A 10 -0.02 15.50 -12.42
C ASN A 10 1.10 14.71 -11.73
N LEU A 11 1.10 14.65 -10.39
CA LEU A 11 2.09 13.93 -9.60
C LEU A 11 1.66 12.48 -9.37
N THR A 12 2.66 11.60 -9.24
CA THR A 12 2.50 10.29 -8.58
C THR A 12 2.85 10.48 -7.11
N LEU A 13 1.86 10.33 -6.23
CA LEU A 13 1.96 10.67 -4.82
C LEU A 13 1.58 9.47 -3.94
N GLY A 14 2.51 9.02 -3.11
CA GLY A 14 2.24 8.08 -2.02
C GLY A 14 2.06 8.84 -0.70
N VAL A 15 1.03 8.49 0.08
CA VAL A 15 0.78 9.04 1.41
C VAL A 15 0.68 7.92 2.42
N ILE A 16 1.22 8.17 3.62
CA ILE A 16 1.21 7.22 4.73
C ILE A 16 0.64 7.88 5.99
N GLY A 17 -0.18 7.13 6.73
CA GLY A 17 -0.72 7.52 8.02
C GLY A 17 -0.57 6.38 9.03
N ALA A 18 0.19 6.62 10.09
CA ALA A 18 0.34 5.64 11.17
C ALA A 18 -1.00 5.43 11.89
N TYR A 19 -1.32 4.18 12.21
CA TYR A 19 -2.40 3.88 13.13
C TYR A 19 -1.93 4.01 14.59
N PRO A 20 -2.85 4.16 15.55
CA PRO A 20 -2.53 4.06 16.97
C PRO A 20 -1.86 2.72 17.32
N ALA A 21 -0.97 2.73 18.32
CA ALA A 21 -0.35 1.51 18.82
C ALA A 21 -1.40 0.47 19.24
N GLY A 22 -1.14 -0.80 18.93
CA GLY A 22 -2.09 -1.91 19.18
C GLY A 22 -3.16 -2.09 18.09
N SER A 23 -3.20 -1.22 17.07
CA SER A 23 -4.04 -1.44 15.89
C SER A 23 -3.59 -2.66 15.10
N ARG A 24 -4.54 -3.30 14.39
CA ARG A 24 -4.26 -4.45 13.50
C ARG A 24 -3.22 -4.13 12.43
N PHE A 25 -3.30 -2.94 11.86
CA PHE A 25 -2.37 -2.43 10.85
C PHE A 25 -1.44 -1.38 11.48
N ALA A 26 -0.18 -1.37 11.08
CA ALA A 26 0.81 -0.39 11.51
C ALA A 26 0.55 1.00 10.90
N TYR A 27 0.24 1.03 9.61
CA TYR A 27 -0.10 2.24 8.88
C TYR A 27 -1.03 1.95 7.70
N GLU A 28 -1.68 3.01 7.26
CA GLU A 28 -2.42 3.07 6.01
C GLU A 28 -1.56 3.74 4.94
N VAL A 29 -1.64 3.22 3.71
CA VAL A 29 -1.09 3.81 2.50
C VAL A 29 -2.22 4.28 1.60
N ARG A 30 -2.00 5.39 0.88
CA ARG A 30 -2.82 5.82 -0.26
C ARG A 30 -1.90 6.24 -1.41
N ALA A 31 -2.22 5.82 -2.62
CA ALA A 31 -1.39 6.06 -3.80
C ALA A 31 -2.20 6.74 -4.89
N PHE A 32 -1.84 7.97 -5.24
CA PHE A 32 -2.51 8.78 -6.25
C PHE A 32 -1.62 8.95 -7.48
N TYR A 33 -2.21 8.93 -8.67
CA TYR A 33 -1.50 9.16 -9.92
C TYR A 33 -2.42 9.81 -10.96
N SER A 34 -1.83 10.37 -12.01
CA SER A 34 -2.58 10.92 -13.15
C SER A 34 -2.72 9.88 -14.26
N SER A 35 -3.95 9.66 -14.73
CA SER A 35 -4.23 8.88 -15.94
C SER A 35 -5.24 9.64 -16.78
N GLY A 36 -4.90 9.95 -18.03
CA GLY A 36 -5.78 10.71 -18.93
C GLY A 36 -6.16 12.11 -18.41
N GLY A 37 -5.33 12.73 -17.57
CA GLY A 37 -5.62 14.05 -16.97
C GLY A 37 -6.60 14.02 -15.79
N VAL A 38 -6.97 12.82 -15.33
CA VAL A 38 -7.78 12.57 -14.13
C VAL A 38 -6.88 11.97 -13.05
N THR A 39 -7.10 12.40 -11.81
CA THR A 39 -6.43 11.80 -10.66
C THR A 39 -7.14 10.50 -10.27
N VAL A 40 -6.36 9.42 -10.24
CA VAL A 40 -6.80 8.07 -9.89
C VAL A 40 -6.08 7.68 -8.60
N GLU A 41 -6.73 6.83 -7.80
CA GLU A 41 -6.13 6.19 -6.64
C GLU A 41 -6.01 4.69 -6.90
N ASP A 42 -4.85 4.11 -6.61
CA ASP A 42 -4.57 2.69 -6.79
C ASP A 42 -5.04 1.90 -5.54
N PRO A 43 -5.83 0.81 -5.70
CA PRO A 43 -6.34 0.03 -4.57
C PRO A 43 -5.25 -0.61 -3.70
N VAL A 44 -4.15 -1.12 -4.28
CA VAL A 44 -3.02 -1.73 -3.55
C VAL A 44 -1.74 -1.64 -4.39
N THR A 45 -0.76 -0.85 -3.94
CA THR A 45 0.47 -0.59 -4.69
C THR A 45 1.67 -1.29 -4.05
N GLY A 46 1.95 -2.54 -4.43
CA GLY A 46 3.00 -3.35 -3.79
C GLY A 46 4.40 -2.72 -3.81
N SER A 47 4.79 -2.06 -4.91
CA SER A 47 6.09 -1.38 -5.02
C SER A 47 6.22 -0.19 -4.06
N LEU A 48 5.14 0.58 -3.88
CA LEU A 48 5.11 1.68 -2.91
C LEU A 48 5.27 1.15 -1.48
N HIS A 49 4.57 0.06 -1.15
CA HIS A 49 4.76 -0.62 0.14
C HIS A 49 6.21 -1.08 0.34
N ALA A 50 6.86 -1.64 -0.70
CA ALA A 50 8.26 -2.05 -0.63
C ALA A 50 9.21 -0.89 -0.34
N SER A 51 9.06 0.23 -1.05
CA SER A 51 9.90 1.42 -0.85
C SER A 51 9.66 2.07 0.52
N MET A 52 8.40 2.19 0.94
CA MET A 52 8.06 2.73 2.26
C MET A 52 8.58 1.86 3.39
N ALA A 53 8.40 0.54 3.31
CA ALA A 53 8.88 -0.38 4.32
C ALA A 53 10.40 -0.27 4.50
N GLN A 54 11.17 -0.32 3.40
CA GLN A 54 12.63 -0.13 3.45
C GLN A 54 13.03 1.16 4.15
N TRP A 55 12.42 2.28 3.77
CA TRP A 55 12.71 3.57 4.37
C TRP A 55 12.34 3.63 5.86
N LEU A 56 11.14 3.21 6.22
CA LEU A 56 10.61 3.35 7.58
C LEU A 56 11.27 2.39 8.58
N ILE A 57 11.58 1.17 8.14
CA ILE A 57 12.33 0.19 8.93
C ILE A 57 13.77 0.70 9.12
N GLY A 58 14.42 1.14 8.04
CA GLY A 58 15.77 1.72 8.11
C GLY A 58 15.87 2.96 9.00
N ALA A 59 14.79 3.75 9.08
CA ALA A 59 14.68 4.90 9.97
C ALA A 59 14.25 4.55 11.41
N GLY A 60 14.07 3.26 11.74
CA GLY A 60 13.66 2.80 13.07
C GLY A 60 12.23 3.19 13.47
N ARG A 61 11.37 3.53 12.50
CA ARG A 61 10.00 4.00 12.76
C ARG A 61 8.99 2.87 12.93
N PHE A 62 9.25 1.73 12.30
CA PHE A 62 8.43 0.53 12.41
C PHE A 62 9.33 -0.72 12.48
N VAL A 63 8.89 -1.71 13.24
CA VAL A 63 9.62 -2.97 13.45
C VAL A 63 8.82 -4.11 12.84
N PRO A 64 9.33 -4.81 11.81
CA PRO A 64 8.70 -6.01 11.26
C PRO A 64 8.69 -7.17 12.28
N PRO A 65 7.75 -8.14 12.15
CA PRO A 65 6.71 -8.22 11.13
C PRO A 65 5.50 -7.32 11.46
N TYR A 66 4.85 -6.78 10.43
CA TYR A 66 3.59 -6.03 10.59
C TYR A 66 2.71 -6.11 9.35
N LEU A 67 1.44 -5.72 9.52
CA LEU A 67 0.49 -5.51 8.44
C LEU A 67 0.33 -4.02 8.13
N ALA A 68 0.16 -3.70 6.85
CA ALA A 68 -0.24 -2.37 6.38
C ALA A 68 -1.51 -2.47 5.54
N SER A 69 -2.31 -1.40 5.49
CA SER A 69 -3.57 -1.38 4.75
C SER A 69 -3.56 -0.36 3.60
N GLN A 70 -4.21 -0.65 2.47
CA GLN A 70 -4.46 0.31 1.38
C GLN A 70 -5.88 0.14 0.81
N GLY A 71 -6.44 1.23 0.27
CA GLY A 71 -7.66 1.18 -0.54
C GLY A 71 -8.98 1.33 0.23
N ILE A 72 -8.95 1.43 1.57
CA ILE A 72 -10.18 1.52 2.40
C ILE A 72 -11.04 2.74 2.03
N ALA A 73 -10.41 3.87 1.69
CA ALA A 73 -11.13 5.07 1.22
C ALA A 73 -11.92 4.85 -0.08
N MET A 74 -11.56 3.84 -0.87
CA MET A 74 -12.22 3.45 -2.11
C MET A 74 -13.14 2.22 -1.95
N GLY A 75 -13.33 1.73 -0.73
CA GLY A 75 -14.10 0.50 -0.47
C GLY A 75 -13.34 -0.80 -0.77
N HIS A 76 -12.02 -0.73 -0.97
CA HIS A 76 -11.15 -1.91 -1.05
C HIS A 76 -10.51 -2.19 0.32
N ALA A 77 -10.10 -3.43 0.57
CA ALA A 77 -9.49 -3.84 1.84
C ALA A 77 -8.16 -4.54 1.59
N GLY A 78 -7.23 -3.83 0.94
CA GLY A 78 -5.90 -4.37 0.68
C GLY A 78 -5.11 -4.54 1.97
N GLU A 79 -4.65 -5.76 2.23
CA GLU A 79 -3.80 -6.10 3.37
C GLU A 79 -2.43 -6.53 2.87
N VAL A 80 -1.39 -5.86 3.36
CA VAL A 80 -0.01 -6.07 2.93
C VAL A 80 0.82 -6.55 4.11
N HIS A 81 1.39 -7.73 3.97
CA HIS A 81 2.34 -8.32 4.92
C HIS A 81 3.73 -7.75 4.65
N VAL A 82 4.33 -7.18 5.70
CA VAL A 82 5.71 -6.70 5.65
C VAL A 82 6.55 -7.54 6.60
N LEU A 83 7.52 -8.24 6.02
CA LEU A 83 8.46 -9.10 6.72
C LEU A 83 9.89 -8.61 6.47
N MET A 84 10.81 -8.97 7.35
CA MET A 84 12.23 -8.80 7.13
C MET A 84 12.94 -10.08 7.55
N ASP A 85 13.78 -10.62 6.67
CA ASP A 85 14.52 -11.84 6.95
C ASP A 85 15.82 -11.57 7.73
N GLU A 86 16.56 -12.64 8.01
CA GLU A 86 17.83 -12.60 8.75
C GLU A 86 18.90 -11.77 8.04
N SER A 87 18.85 -11.70 6.70
CA SER A 87 19.75 -10.89 5.88
C SER A 87 19.36 -9.40 5.81
N LYS A 88 18.32 -8.98 6.55
CA LYS A 88 17.73 -7.63 6.50
C LYS A 88 17.05 -7.30 5.18
N GLN A 89 16.73 -8.29 4.35
CA GLN A 89 15.92 -8.09 3.17
C GLN A 89 14.45 -7.91 3.58
N VAL A 90 13.83 -6.86 3.07
CA VAL A 90 12.39 -6.58 3.26
C VAL A 90 11.58 -7.33 2.22
N TRP A 91 10.55 -8.04 2.67
CA TRP A 91 9.61 -8.78 1.84
C TRP A 91 8.21 -8.21 1.96
N ILE A 92 7.55 -8.04 0.81
CA ILE A 92 6.18 -7.56 0.70
C ILE A 92 5.34 -8.69 0.11
N GLY A 93 4.25 -9.04 0.79
CA GLY A 93 3.34 -10.09 0.34
C GLY A 93 1.91 -9.80 0.75
N GLY A 94 1.00 -10.65 0.29
CA GLY A 94 -0.41 -10.59 0.62
C GLY A 94 -1.14 -11.79 0.01
N GLU A 95 -2.31 -12.09 0.54
CA GLU A 95 -3.17 -13.13 0.01
C GLU A 95 -3.81 -12.68 -1.31
N VAL A 96 -3.93 -13.60 -2.28
CA VAL A 96 -4.55 -13.33 -3.58
C VAL A 96 -5.64 -14.36 -3.84
N THR A 97 -6.72 -13.93 -4.51
CA THR A 97 -7.82 -14.81 -4.93
C THR A 97 -8.09 -14.58 -6.41
N ALA A 98 -8.14 -15.66 -7.19
CA ALA A 98 -8.49 -15.58 -8.59
C ALA A 98 -9.99 -15.25 -8.74
N CYS A 99 -10.31 -14.10 -9.35
CA CYS A 99 -11.70 -13.66 -9.55
C CYS A 99 -12.28 -14.10 -10.91
N ILE A 100 -11.47 -14.12 -11.96
CA ILE A 100 -11.88 -14.42 -13.33
C ILE A 100 -10.81 -15.29 -13.97
N GLN A 101 -11.24 -16.33 -14.70
CA GLN A 101 -10.41 -17.18 -15.53
C GLN A 101 -11.12 -17.41 -16.87
N GLY A 102 -10.39 -17.26 -17.99
CA GLY A 102 -10.97 -17.41 -19.32
C GLY A 102 -9.92 -17.33 -20.44
N THR A 103 -10.38 -17.36 -21.68
CA THR A 103 -9.55 -17.28 -22.89
C THR A 103 -10.00 -16.12 -23.77
N VAL A 104 -9.06 -15.52 -24.51
CA VAL A 104 -9.32 -14.42 -25.47
C VAL A 104 -8.77 -14.84 -26.83
N GLU A 105 -9.56 -14.64 -27.88
CA GLU A 105 -9.13 -14.78 -29.28
C GLU A 105 -8.91 -13.37 -29.85
N ILE A 106 -7.85 -13.20 -30.65
CA ILE A 106 -7.42 -11.93 -31.24
C ILE A 106 -7.90 -11.84 -32.69
#